data_AF-A0A7V3NKI9-F1
#
_entry.id   AF-A0A7V3NKI9-F1
#
_cell.length_a   1.000
_cell.length_b   1.000
_cell.length_c   1.000
_cell.angle_alpha   90.00
_cell.angle_beta   90.00
_cell.angle_gamma   90.00
#
_symmetry.space_group_name_H-M   'P 1'
#
loop_
_entity.id
_entity.type
_entity.pdbx_description
1 polymer ?
#
loop_
_entity_poly.entity_id
_entity_poly.type
_entity_poly.pdbx_seq_one_letter_code
_entity_poly.pdbx_strand_id
1 'polypeptide(L)'
;MALRKKVGAVMVVGAGIGGMRAAADLAESGMRVYLVEALPAIGGIVSQLGFMFPTHDCVLCRGTGEHGYGCTRPSITPKLLDHDLHPNIQVMTTTQIVSVSGEPGSFQVRVRHEPRYVDVRRCINCDACAQVCPVELPSTYQAGLATRKAAYKVAPRSVPDAYVIDRGDYCGPCLKCQEVCPTHAIDLSQQPWEEDLEVGAIILSVGYRLYDPSAAQEYGYGRFPNVLTSMQYERLASRSGPTEGIPQRPSDGQLPKKIAWLQCIGSRDQIHPYCSSICCMYTTKEAVLAKQRIPEVEAKVFMMDERAFSKEYNAYYEQARNLWGIQYIRCRVSEIKEDPRTRDLYLGYHDDQGRLRYEKFDMVVLAVGSEPPPAAVALADQL
;
A
#
# COMPACT_ATOMS: atom_id res chain seq x y z
N MET A 1 -46.08 -1.94 17.96
CA MET A 1 -44.68 -2.05 17.49
C MET A 1 -43.87 -1.01 18.26
N ALA A 2 -43.03 -1.41 19.20
CA ALA A 2 -42.15 -0.47 19.90
C ALA A 2 -41.12 0.09 18.90
N LEU A 3 -41.05 1.41 18.75
CA LEU A 3 -40.01 2.07 17.96
C LEU A 3 -38.66 1.76 18.62
N ARG A 4 -37.89 0.84 18.03
CA ARG A 4 -36.51 0.56 18.48
C ARG A 4 -35.69 1.85 18.42
N LYS A 5 -34.99 2.15 19.50
CA LYS A 5 -34.13 3.32 19.62
C LYS A 5 -32.99 3.18 18.61
N LYS A 6 -32.98 4.04 17.58
CA LYS A 6 -31.90 4.07 16.59
C LYS A 6 -30.59 4.47 17.26
N VAL A 7 -29.51 3.81 16.87
CA VAL A 7 -28.17 4.07 17.42
C VAL A 7 -27.47 5.14 16.56
N GLY A 8 -27.00 6.21 17.21
CA GLY A 8 -26.30 7.34 16.56
C GLY A 8 -24.81 7.09 16.28
N ALA A 9 -24.43 5.84 16.00
CA ALA A 9 -23.05 5.43 15.73
C ALA A 9 -22.95 4.67 14.41
N VAL A 10 -21.83 4.82 13.71
CA VAL A 10 -21.56 4.14 12.43
C VAL A 10 -20.23 3.40 12.54
N MET A 11 -20.20 2.14 12.09
CA MET A 11 -18.95 1.40 11.93
C MET A 11 -18.43 1.56 10.50
N VAL A 12 -17.16 1.91 10.35
CA VAL A 12 -16.45 1.93 9.06
C VAL A 12 -15.37 0.86 9.10
N VAL A 13 -15.45 -0.10 8.17
CA VAL A 13 -14.60 -1.31 8.14
C VAL A 13 -13.52 -1.16 7.07
N GLY A 14 -12.27 -1.09 7.49
CA GLY A 14 -11.11 -0.83 6.64
C GLY A 14 -10.76 0.66 6.62
N ALA A 15 -9.58 1.00 7.10
CA ALA A 15 -9.10 2.37 7.26
C ALA A 15 -8.11 2.78 6.16
N GLY A 16 -8.39 2.35 4.92
CA GLY A 16 -7.80 2.94 3.73
C GLY A 16 -8.37 4.35 3.44
N ILE A 17 -7.98 4.95 2.33
CA ILE A 17 -8.39 6.33 1.99
C ILE A 17 -9.91 6.53 1.98
N GLY A 18 -10.67 5.56 1.46
CA GLY A 18 -12.14 5.62 1.42
C GLY A 18 -12.77 5.55 2.81
N GLY A 19 -12.30 4.65 3.67
CA GLY A 19 -12.81 4.51 5.03
C GLY A 19 -12.45 5.69 5.92
N MET A 20 -11.21 6.19 5.83
CA MET A 20 -10.80 7.40 6.52
C MET A 20 -11.63 8.62 6.10
N ARG A 21 -11.95 8.76 4.80
CA ARG A 21 -12.81 9.84 4.32
C ARG A 21 -14.25 9.71 4.84
N ALA A 22 -14.83 8.51 4.77
CA ALA A 22 -16.16 8.25 5.31
C ALA A 22 -16.22 8.57 6.81
N ALA A 23 -15.23 8.12 7.58
CA ALA A 23 -15.16 8.38 9.02
C ALA A 23 -15.08 9.88 9.34
N ALA A 24 -14.26 10.63 8.61
CA ALA A 24 -14.15 12.08 8.78
C ALA A 24 -15.49 12.80 8.50
N ASP A 25 -16.15 12.50 7.39
CA ASP A 25 -17.39 13.18 6.98
C ASP A 25 -18.56 12.86 7.93
N LEU A 26 -18.66 11.61 8.39
CA LEU A 26 -19.66 11.19 9.38
C LEU A 26 -19.44 11.88 10.73
N ALA A 27 -18.17 11.96 11.16
CA ALA A 27 -17.82 12.59 12.41
C ALA A 27 -18.08 14.11 12.41
N GLU A 28 -17.78 14.79 11.29
CA GLU A 28 -18.13 16.20 11.05
C GLU A 28 -19.64 16.44 11.02
N SER A 29 -20.41 15.44 10.57
CA SER A 29 -21.87 15.46 10.62
C SER A 29 -22.44 15.17 12.02
N GLY A 30 -21.58 15.00 13.04
CA GLY A 30 -21.98 14.78 14.44
C GLY A 30 -22.25 13.33 14.82
N MET A 31 -21.97 12.36 13.95
CA MET A 31 -22.15 10.94 14.26
C MET A 31 -20.93 10.38 14.99
N ARG A 32 -21.14 9.47 15.94
CA ARG A 32 -20.03 8.67 16.49
C ARG A 32 -19.57 7.64 15.46
N VAL A 33 -18.27 7.46 15.31
CA VAL A 33 -17.68 6.55 14.32
C VAL A 33 -16.73 5.57 14.99
N TYR A 34 -16.93 4.29 14.74
CA TYR A 34 -15.93 3.25 15.00
C TYR A 34 -15.19 2.96 13.69
N LEU A 35 -13.92 3.36 13.58
CA LEU A 35 -13.08 3.09 12.42
C LEU A 35 -12.25 1.84 12.70
N VAL A 36 -12.68 0.70 12.16
CA VAL A 36 -12.11 -0.62 12.40
C VAL A 36 -11.08 -0.95 11.32
N GLU A 37 -9.87 -1.33 11.72
CA GLU A 37 -8.76 -1.69 10.84
C GLU A 37 -8.08 -2.97 11.33
N ALA A 38 -8.00 -3.97 10.45
CA ALA A 38 -7.41 -5.27 10.76
C ALA A 38 -5.89 -5.17 10.93
N LEU A 39 -5.23 -4.25 10.22
CA LEU A 39 -3.80 -4.02 10.31
C LEU A 39 -3.43 -3.16 11.53
N PRO A 40 -2.14 -3.15 11.94
CA PRO A 40 -1.68 -2.32 13.06
C PRO A 40 -1.61 -0.82 12.74
N ALA A 41 -1.99 -0.38 11.54
CA ALA A 41 -2.03 1.04 11.20
C ALA A 41 -3.05 1.31 10.09
N ILE A 42 -3.63 2.52 10.13
CA ILE A 42 -4.50 3.03 9.06
C ILE A 42 -3.67 3.56 7.88
N GLY A 43 -4.32 3.78 6.74
CA GLY A 43 -3.74 4.33 5.52
C GLY A 43 -3.78 3.37 4.32
N GLY A 44 -3.86 2.06 4.57
CA GLY A 44 -3.92 1.03 3.53
C GLY A 44 -2.77 1.10 2.52
N ILE A 45 -3.03 0.69 1.27
CA ILE A 45 -2.03 0.70 0.17
C ILE A 45 -1.45 2.10 -0.07
N VAL A 46 -2.26 3.16 0.10
CA VAL A 46 -1.80 4.54 -0.13
C VAL A 46 -0.61 4.88 0.76
N SER A 47 -0.55 4.38 2.01
CA SER A 47 0.59 4.62 2.91
C SER A 47 1.94 4.13 2.38
N GLN A 48 1.93 3.19 1.42
CA GLN A 48 3.12 2.63 0.78
C GLN A 48 3.55 3.43 -0.45
N LEU A 49 2.73 4.35 -0.96
CA LEU A 49 3.08 5.15 -2.12
C LEU A 49 4.06 6.27 -1.74
N GLY A 50 4.92 6.67 -2.68
CA GLY A 50 5.75 7.86 -2.51
C GLY A 50 5.01 9.14 -2.89
N PHE A 51 4.32 9.09 -4.04
CA PHE A 51 3.65 10.22 -4.68
C PHE A 51 2.32 9.78 -5.32
N MET A 52 1.36 10.70 -5.41
CA MET A 52 0.08 10.49 -6.10
C MET A 52 0.10 11.11 -7.50
N PHE A 53 -0.46 10.43 -8.49
CA PHE A 53 -0.76 11.04 -9.78
C PHE A 53 -2.11 11.78 -9.71
N PRO A 54 -2.37 12.77 -10.59
CA PRO A 54 -1.44 13.34 -11.57
C PRO A 54 -0.56 14.47 -11.00
N THR A 55 -0.80 14.89 -9.76
CA THR A 55 -0.20 16.09 -9.16
C THR A 55 1.21 15.91 -8.60
N HIS A 56 1.66 14.67 -8.40
CA HIS A 56 2.89 14.32 -7.69
C HIS A 56 2.92 14.84 -6.25
N ASP A 57 1.75 14.88 -5.60
CA ASP A 57 1.67 15.17 -4.16
C ASP A 57 2.32 14.04 -3.35
N CYS A 58 3.20 14.39 -2.42
CA CYS A 58 3.90 13.40 -1.59
C CYS A 58 2.96 12.80 -0.54
N VAL A 59 2.88 11.47 -0.50
CA VAL A 59 1.99 10.75 0.43
C VAL A 59 2.53 10.69 1.86
N LEU A 60 3.84 10.92 2.03
CA LEU A 60 4.47 11.05 3.34
C LEU A 60 4.11 12.39 4.04
N CYS A 61 3.58 13.36 3.29
CA CYS A 61 3.16 14.65 3.83
C CYS A 61 1.92 14.47 4.70
N ARG A 62 2.00 14.90 5.97
CA ARG A 62 0.85 15.00 6.88
C ARG A 62 0.34 16.44 7.07
N GLY A 63 0.81 17.38 6.24
CA GLY A 63 0.40 18.79 6.32
C GLY A 63 0.92 19.51 7.58
N THR A 64 1.85 18.89 8.31
CA THR A 64 2.52 19.51 9.46
C THR A 64 3.72 20.33 9.00
N GLY A 65 4.04 21.41 9.72
CA GLY A 65 5.09 22.38 9.39
C GLY A 65 6.52 21.83 9.38
N GLU A 66 6.72 20.56 9.70
CA GLU A 66 8.02 19.88 9.69
C GLU A 66 8.60 19.66 8.27
N HIS A 67 7.83 19.93 7.21
CA HIS A 67 8.20 19.61 5.81
C HIS A 67 8.38 20.84 4.90
N GLY A 68 8.81 21.97 5.45
CA GLY A 68 9.07 23.20 4.67
C GLY A 68 7.81 23.82 4.05
N TYR A 69 7.94 25.07 3.58
CA TYR A 69 6.86 25.79 2.88
C TYR A 69 6.43 25.00 1.63
N GLY A 70 5.14 24.67 1.51
CA GLY A 70 4.54 24.07 0.29
C GLY A 70 3.87 22.70 0.45
N CYS A 71 3.92 22.07 1.63
CA CYS A 71 3.29 20.76 1.88
C CYS A 71 1.78 20.92 2.22
N THR A 72 0.93 21.22 1.24
CA THR A 72 -0.45 21.68 1.50
C THR A 72 -1.56 20.61 1.44
N ARG A 73 -1.26 19.35 1.10
CA ARG A 73 -2.29 18.30 0.90
C ARG A 73 -1.91 16.94 1.47
N PRO A 74 -2.19 16.68 2.75
CA PRO A 74 -1.90 15.37 3.31
C PRO A 74 -2.85 14.30 2.78
N SER A 75 -2.30 13.13 2.46
CA SER A 75 -3.10 11.98 2.01
C SER A 75 -3.88 11.33 3.16
N ILE A 76 -3.47 11.54 4.41
CA ILE A 76 -4.22 11.18 5.62
C ILE A 76 -4.73 12.48 6.24
N THR A 77 -6.03 12.56 6.52
CA THR A 77 -6.60 13.76 7.14
C THR A 77 -5.92 14.05 8.50
N PRO A 78 -5.54 15.31 8.80
CA PRO A 78 -4.99 15.67 10.11
C PRO A 78 -5.87 15.24 11.29
N LYS A 79 -7.20 15.17 11.05
CA LYS A 79 -8.21 14.76 12.03
C LYS A 79 -8.15 13.31 12.51
N LEU A 80 -7.26 12.51 11.92
CA LEU A 80 -7.00 11.13 12.32
C LEU A 80 -5.64 10.95 12.97
N LEU A 81 -4.85 12.02 13.13
CA LEU A 81 -3.55 11.96 13.81
C LEU A 81 -3.75 11.78 15.31
N ASP A 82 -2.85 11.06 15.98
CA ASP A 82 -3.03 10.73 17.41
C ASP A 82 -3.21 11.95 18.31
N HIS A 83 -2.59 13.09 17.96
CA HIS A 83 -2.67 14.34 18.71
C HIS A 83 -3.81 15.28 18.28
N ASP A 84 -4.49 14.97 17.17
CA ASP A 84 -5.57 15.79 16.58
C ASP A 84 -6.79 14.91 16.22
N LEU A 85 -6.92 13.77 16.89
CA LEU A 85 -7.98 12.80 16.61
C LEU A 85 -9.34 13.41 16.93
N HIS A 86 -10.23 13.40 15.94
CA HIS A 86 -11.57 13.94 16.09
C HIS A 86 -12.32 13.21 17.24
N PRO A 87 -12.98 13.94 18.17
CA PRO A 87 -13.58 13.35 19.37
C PRO A 87 -14.70 12.34 19.10
N ASN A 88 -15.36 12.44 17.95
CA ASN A 88 -16.38 11.48 17.52
C ASN A 88 -15.82 10.22 16.83
N ILE A 89 -14.51 10.13 16.58
CA ILE A 89 -13.89 8.97 15.91
C ILE A 89 -13.13 8.16 16.93
N GLN A 90 -13.44 6.87 17.00
CA GLN A 90 -12.64 5.86 17.70
C GLN A 90 -11.93 5.00 16.66
N VAL A 91 -10.60 5.10 16.60
CA VAL A 91 -9.77 4.26 15.72
C VAL A 91 -9.44 2.95 16.45
N MET A 92 -9.71 1.83 15.79
CA MET A 92 -9.55 0.49 16.32
C MET A 92 -8.67 -0.31 15.36
N THR A 93 -7.35 -0.20 15.53
CA THR A 93 -6.37 -1.00 14.77
C THR A 93 -6.18 -2.37 15.39
N THR A 94 -5.66 -3.33 14.62
CA THR A 94 -5.57 -4.74 15.02
C THR A 94 -6.92 -5.32 15.43
N THR A 95 -7.99 -4.85 14.78
CA THR A 95 -9.38 -5.21 15.10
C THR A 95 -10.10 -5.74 13.87
N GLN A 96 -10.82 -6.85 14.01
CA GLN A 96 -11.58 -7.49 12.95
C GLN A 96 -13.00 -7.82 13.40
N ILE A 97 -13.95 -7.85 12.45
CA ILE A 97 -15.33 -8.25 12.72
C ILE A 97 -15.39 -9.77 12.87
N VAL A 98 -16.11 -10.24 13.89
CA VAL A 98 -16.38 -11.66 14.12
C VAL A 98 -17.79 -12.01 13.66
N SER A 99 -18.77 -11.18 13.99
CA SER A 99 -20.16 -11.39 13.60
C SER A 99 -20.95 -10.08 13.57
N VAL A 100 -21.99 -10.06 12.74
CA VAL A 100 -22.96 -8.97 12.67
C VAL A 100 -24.35 -9.57 12.80
N SER A 101 -25.19 -8.94 13.60
CA SER A 101 -26.61 -9.29 13.74
C SER A 101 -27.45 -8.04 13.89
N GLY A 102 -28.77 -8.17 13.72
CA GLY A 102 -29.70 -7.05 13.81
C GLY A 102 -30.18 -6.55 12.45
N GLU A 103 -30.67 -5.32 12.42
CA GLU A 103 -31.35 -4.72 11.26
C GLU A 103 -30.91 -3.26 11.07
N PRO A 104 -31.12 -2.64 9.88
CA PRO A 104 -30.76 -1.26 9.63
C PRO A 104 -31.23 -0.30 10.74
N GLY A 105 -30.30 0.44 11.34
CA GLY A 105 -30.54 1.34 12.46
C GLY A 105 -30.27 0.76 13.85
N SER A 106 -30.05 -0.55 13.97
CA SER A 106 -29.81 -1.26 15.23
C SER A 106 -29.03 -2.58 15.01
N PHE A 107 -27.79 -2.48 14.53
CA PHE A 107 -26.87 -3.60 14.43
C PHE A 107 -26.13 -3.83 15.74
N GLN A 108 -25.93 -5.09 16.07
CA GLN A 108 -25.00 -5.56 17.09
C GLN A 108 -23.82 -6.24 16.39
N VAL A 109 -22.64 -5.67 16.54
CA VAL A 109 -21.42 -6.12 15.87
C VAL A 109 -20.43 -6.59 16.92
N ARG A 110 -20.02 -7.86 16.82
CA ARG A 110 -18.92 -8.39 17.61
C ARG A 110 -17.61 -8.15 16.90
N VAL A 111 -16.66 -7.54 17.60
CA VAL A 111 -15.30 -7.32 17.10
C VAL A 111 -14.29 -8.01 18.00
N ARG A 112 -13.20 -8.48 17.38
CA ARG A 112 -12.05 -9.09 18.05
C ARG A 112 -10.83 -8.23 17.88
N HIS A 113 -10.18 -7.94 19.00
CA HIS A 113 -8.95 -7.18 19.10
C HIS A 113 -7.77 -8.12 19.26
N GLU A 114 -6.86 -8.09 18.30
CA GLU A 114 -5.56 -8.74 18.42
C GLU A 114 -4.58 -7.82 19.16
N PRO A 115 -3.73 -8.37 20.05
CA PRO A 115 -2.79 -7.56 20.82
C PRO A 115 -1.72 -6.94 19.93
N ARG A 116 -1.54 -5.62 20.06
CA ARG A 116 -0.36 -4.91 19.54
C ARG A 116 0.91 -5.25 20.33
N TYR A 117 0.73 -5.67 21.59
CA TYR A 117 1.77 -5.84 22.62
C TYR A 117 2.54 -4.56 22.96
N VAL A 118 2.07 -3.40 22.49
CA VAL A 118 2.66 -2.09 22.76
C VAL A 118 1.54 -1.12 23.10
N ASP A 119 1.63 -0.48 24.26
CA ASP A 119 0.76 0.64 24.62
C ASP A 119 1.15 1.88 23.79
N VAL A 120 0.24 2.27 22.90
CA VAL A 120 0.39 3.42 22.00
C VAL A 120 0.65 4.72 22.78
N ARG A 121 0.03 4.91 23.95
CA ARG A 121 0.14 6.16 24.73
C ARG A 121 1.49 6.28 25.44
N ARG A 122 2.17 5.16 25.67
CA ARG A 122 3.47 5.10 26.35
C ARG A 122 4.63 4.94 25.38
N CYS A 123 4.38 4.54 24.14
CA CYS A 123 5.42 4.37 23.14
C CYS A 123 5.98 5.73 22.72
N ILE A 124 7.31 5.88 22.79
CA ILE A 124 8.01 7.12 22.40
C ILE A 124 8.80 6.98 21.10
N ASN A 125 8.56 5.91 20.32
CA ASN A 125 9.20 5.67 19.02
C ASN A 125 10.75 5.69 19.02
N CYS A 126 11.38 5.26 20.11
CA CYS A 126 12.84 5.31 20.27
C CYS A 126 13.64 4.19 19.57
N ASP A 127 12.98 3.26 18.88
CA ASP A 127 13.57 2.12 18.15
C ASP A 127 14.35 1.07 18.97
N ALA A 128 14.52 1.28 20.28
CA ALA A 128 15.29 0.37 21.16
C ALA A 128 14.84 -1.10 21.07
N CYS A 129 13.53 -1.35 20.97
CA CYS A 129 12.97 -2.69 20.88
C CYS A 129 13.31 -3.42 19.56
N ALA A 130 13.41 -2.69 18.45
CA ALA A 130 13.80 -3.28 17.17
C ALA A 130 15.29 -3.61 17.15
N GLN A 131 16.14 -2.73 17.69
CA GLN A 131 17.60 -2.91 17.71
C GLN A 131 18.04 -4.18 18.45
N VAL A 132 17.34 -4.57 19.52
CA VAL A 132 17.64 -5.79 20.28
C VAL A 132 16.98 -7.06 19.75
N CYS A 133 16.06 -6.93 18.78
CA CYS A 133 15.28 -8.04 18.28
C CYS A 133 16.14 -8.93 17.35
N PRO A 134 16.33 -10.23 17.65
CA PRO A 134 17.15 -11.11 16.82
C PRO A 134 16.43 -11.60 15.56
N VAL A 135 15.11 -11.41 15.46
CA VAL A 135 14.28 -11.92 14.36
C VAL A 135 14.34 -10.98 13.18
N GLU A 136 14.50 -11.53 11.97
CA GLU A 136 14.39 -10.81 10.70
C GLU A 136 13.29 -11.41 9.85
N LEU A 137 12.41 -10.55 9.34
CA LEU A 137 11.25 -10.91 8.52
C LEU A 137 11.18 -10.00 7.29
N PRO A 138 10.61 -10.45 6.16
CA PRO A 138 10.33 -9.57 5.04
C PRO A 138 9.40 -8.41 5.45
N SER A 139 9.74 -7.19 5.03
CA SER A 139 8.91 -6.01 5.28
C SER A 139 7.79 -5.92 4.25
N THR A 140 6.55 -6.10 4.71
CA THR A 140 5.35 -5.92 3.88
C THR A 140 5.22 -4.48 3.39
N TYR A 141 5.55 -3.49 4.24
CA TYR A 141 5.58 -2.08 3.88
C TYR A 141 6.53 -1.81 2.70
N GLN A 142 7.70 -2.48 2.68
CA GLN A 142 8.69 -2.39 1.61
C GLN A 142 8.48 -3.40 0.48
N ALA A 143 7.29 -4.02 0.38
CA ALA A 143 6.96 -5.01 -0.65
C ALA A 143 7.99 -6.17 -0.76
N GLY A 144 8.55 -6.59 0.38
CA GLY A 144 9.54 -7.67 0.46
C GLY A 144 10.97 -7.29 0.04
N LEU A 145 11.23 -6.04 -0.36
CA LEU A 145 12.55 -5.59 -0.82
C LEU A 145 13.56 -5.33 0.31
N ALA A 146 13.09 -5.29 1.55
CA ALA A 146 13.90 -5.13 2.74
C ALA A 146 13.38 -6.00 3.87
N THR A 147 14.23 -6.25 4.85
CA THR A 147 13.84 -6.92 6.09
C THR A 147 13.35 -5.90 7.12
N ARG A 148 12.57 -6.39 8.08
CA ARG A 148 12.18 -5.71 9.32
C ARG A 148 12.40 -6.67 10.49
N LYS A 149 12.37 -6.13 11.69
CA LYS A 149 12.38 -6.94 12.91
C LYS A 149 10.95 -7.36 13.30
N ALA A 150 10.83 -8.28 14.26
CA ALA A 150 9.53 -8.62 14.85
C ALA A 150 8.95 -7.44 15.65
N ALA A 151 9.80 -6.69 16.35
CA ALA A 151 9.44 -5.37 16.86
C ALA A 151 9.68 -4.33 15.76
N TYR A 152 8.62 -3.72 15.23
CA TYR A 152 8.75 -2.82 14.08
C TYR A 152 7.72 -1.69 14.13
N LYS A 153 7.93 -0.70 13.27
CA LYS A 153 6.97 0.34 12.97
C LYS A 153 6.42 0.11 11.57
N VAL A 154 5.10 0.14 11.40
CA VAL A 154 4.43 -0.22 10.13
C VAL A 154 4.89 0.67 8.97
N ALA A 155 4.97 1.97 9.23
CA ALA A 155 5.48 2.98 8.30
C ALA A 155 6.14 4.10 9.12
N PRO A 156 7.09 4.88 8.55
CA PRO A 156 7.74 5.98 9.29
C PRO A 156 6.75 6.97 9.89
N ARG A 157 5.64 7.19 9.19
CA ARG A 157 4.50 8.00 9.59
C ARG A 157 3.24 7.12 9.63
N SER A 158 3.22 6.07 10.45
CA SER A 158 2.01 5.27 10.71
C SER A 158 1.06 5.97 11.69
N VAL A 159 -0.23 5.69 11.60
CA VAL A 159 -1.21 6.03 12.63
C VAL A 159 -1.88 4.73 13.09
N PRO A 160 -1.87 4.40 14.39
CA PRO A 160 -1.16 5.10 15.47
C PRO A 160 0.35 5.18 15.27
N ASP A 161 0.95 6.25 15.77
CA ASP A 161 2.39 6.51 15.73
C ASP A 161 3.11 5.75 16.85
N ALA A 162 3.09 4.42 16.75
CA ALA A 162 3.68 3.53 17.73
C ALA A 162 4.22 2.25 17.08
N TYR A 163 5.16 1.61 17.76
CA TYR A 163 5.65 0.28 17.40
C TYR A 163 4.57 -0.79 17.59
N VAL A 164 4.81 -1.95 16.99
CA VAL A 164 4.03 -3.18 17.14
C VAL A 164 5.01 -4.35 17.28
N ILE A 165 4.62 -5.36 18.07
CA ILE A 165 5.35 -6.63 18.12
C ILE A 165 4.58 -7.66 17.30
N ASP A 166 5.16 -8.10 16.19
CA ASP A 166 4.67 -9.27 15.45
C ASP A 166 5.13 -10.53 16.19
N ARG A 167 4.21 -11.12 16.96
CA ARG A 167 4.51 -12.27 17.81
C ARG A 167 4.00 -13.55 17.15
N GLY A 168 4.81 -14.11 16.25
CA GLY A 168 4.61 -15.44 15.67
C GLY A 168 5.47 -16.53 16.32
N ASP A 169 5.44 -17.73 15.75
CA ASP A 169 6.19 -18.91 16.22
C ASP A 169 7.72 -18.72 16.23
N TYR A 170 8.21 -17.78 15.43
CA TYR A 170 9.62 -17.38 15.40
C TYR A 170 10.04 -16.55 16.63
N CYS A 171 9.08 -16.07 17.43
CA CYS A 171 9.36 -15.30 18.64
C CYS A 171 9.67 -16.25 19.80
N GLY A 172 10.96 -16.44 20.12
CA GLY A 172 11.38 -17.19 21.31
C GLY A 172 11.08 -16.47 22.63
N PRO A 173 11.32 -17.11 23.79
CA PRO A 173 10.98 -16.57 25.12
C PRO A 173 11.95 -15.48 25.61
N CYS A 174 12.61 -14.74 24.72
CA CYS A 174 13.76 -13.90 25.08
C CYS A 174 13.42 -12.61 25.82
N LEU A 175 12.19 -12.09 25.69
CA LEU A 175 11.67 -10.86 26.34
C LEU A 175 12.50 -9.57 26.15
N LYS A 176 13.59 -9.59 25.36
CA LYS A 176 14.52 -8.47 25.19
C LYS A 176 13.86 -7.15 24.81
N CYS A 177 12.87 -7.18 23.93
CA CYS A 177 12.14 -5.97 23.51
C CYS A 177 11.35 -5.34 24.67
N GLN A 178 10.81 -6.16 25.58
CA GLN A 178 10.11 -5.69 26.78
C GLN A 178 11.09 -5.14 27.82
N GLU A 179 12.21 -5.83 28.04
CA GLU A 179 13.25 -5.43 29.01
C GLU A 179 13.91 -4.09 28.64
N VAL A 180 14.19 -3.86 27.36
CA VAL A 180 14.86 -2.63 26.90
C VAL A 180 13.92 -1.42 26.81
N CYS A 181 12.60 -1.61 26.92
CA CYS A 181 11.62 -0.54 26.70
C CYS A 181 11.65 0.49 27.87
N PRO A 182 12.12 1.72 27.65
CA PRO A 182 12.35 2.67 28.75
C PRO A 182 11.06 3.17 29.40
N THR A 183 9.95 3.15 28.66
CA THR A 183 8.63 3.57 29.15
C THR A 183 7.77 2.41 29.62
N HIS A 184 8.29 1.18 29.56
CA HIS A 184 7.56 -0.07 29.78
C HIS A 184 6.23 -0.12 29.00
N ALA A 185 6.26 0.35 27.75
CA ALA A 185 5.11 0.32 26.85
C ALA A 185 4.84 -1.09 26.31
N ILE A 186 5.83 -1.99 26.32
CA ILE A 186 5.70 -3.34 25.76
C ILE A 186 5.18 -4.31 26.82
N ASP A 187 4.12 -5.03 26.48
CA ASP A 187 3.55 -6.10 27.29
C ASP A 187 3.25 -7.31 26.40
N LEU A 188 4.13 -8.31 26.45
CA LEU A 188 4.00 -9.53 25.65
C LEU A 188 2.97 -10.52 26.23
N SER A 189 2.37 -10.23 27.38
CA SER A 189 1.34 -11.07 28.01
C SER A 189 -0.07 -10.78 27.51
N GLN A 190 -0.28 -9.65 26.82
CA GLN A 190 -1.58 -9.26 26.27
C GLN A 190 -2.22 -10.40 25.46
N GLN A 191 -3.51 -10.62 25.70
CA GLN A 191 -4.31 -11.63 25.02
C GLN A 191 -5.34 -10.97 24.10
N PRO A 192 -5.74 -11.65 23.02
CA PRO A 192 -6.87 -11.22 22.23
C PRO A 192 -8.14 -11.14 23.10
N TRP A 193 -9.01 -10.18 22.81
CA TRP A 193 -10.28 -10.01 23.49
C TRP A 193 -11.37 -9.54 22.52
N GLU A 194 -12.62 -9.71 22.92
CA GLU A 194 -13.79 -9.39 22.09
C GLU A 194 -14.69 -8.38 22.79
N GLU A 195 -15.34 -7.52 22.02
CA GLU A 195 -16.41 -6.65 22.50
C GLU A 195 -17.58 -6.61 21.52
N ASP A 196 -18.77 -6.38 22.08
CA ASP A 196 -19.98 -6.15 21.32
C ASP A 196 -20.24 -4.63 21.23
N LEU A 197 -20.38 -4.13 20.00
CA LEU A 197 -20.66 -2.74 19.69
C LEU A 197 -22.05 -2.60 19.05
N GLU A 198 -22.79 -1.58 19.48
CA GLU A 198 -24.05 -1.20 18.84
C GLU A 198 -23.82 -0.08 17.82
N VAL A 199 -24.28 -0.27 16.58
CA VAL A 199 -24.19 0.73 15.51
C VAL A 199 -25.47 0.79 14.68
N GLY A 200 -25.80 1.97 14.17
CA GLY A 200 -26.95 2.17 13.30
C GLY A 200 -26.67 1.81 11.84
N ALA A 201 -25.42 1.88 11.41
CA ALA A 201 -25.00 1.57 10.04
C ALA A 201 -23.56 1.04 10.01
N ILE A 202 -23.25 0.31 8.93
CA ILE A 202 -21.93 -0.25 8.63
C ILE A 202 -21.53 0.19 7.21
N ILE A 203 -20.30 0.69 7.06
CA ILE A 203 -19.69 1.02 5.77
C ILE A 203 -18.53 0.05 5.54
N LEU A 204 -18.57 -0.67 4.42
CA LEU A 204 -17.48 -1.55 4.01
C LEU A 204 -16.51 -0.81 3.09
N SER A 205 -15.29 -0.60 3.56
CA SER A 205 -14.20 0.06 2.85
C SER A 205 -12.90 -0.75 2.94
N VAL A 206 -13.03 -2.07 2.79
CA VAL A 206 -11.95 -3.08 2.92
C VAL A 206 -10.89 -3.03 1.80
N GLY A 207 -11.06 -2.16 0.80
CA GLY A 207 -10.07 -1.88 -0.22
C GLY A 207 -9.89 -3.01 -1.24
N TYR A 208 -8.66 -3.17 -1.71
CA TYR A 208 -8.24 -4.15 -2.71
C TYR A 208 -6.85 -4.69 -2.36
N ARG A 209 -6.45 -5.80 -2.98
CA ARG A 209 -5.06 -6.26 -3.01
C ARG A 209 -4.48 -6.15 -4.41
N LEU A 210 -3.16 -6.10 -4.52
CA LEU A 210 -2.49 -6.17 -5.82
C LEU A 210 -2.41 -7.62 -6.29
N TYR A 211 -2.55 -7.81 -7.61
CA TYR A 211 -2.37 -9.10 -8.25
C TYR A 211 -0.95 -9.63 -8.01
N ASP A 212 -0.84 -10.93 -7.71
CA ASP A 212 0.44 -11.63 -7.59
C ASP A 212 0.79 -12.26 -8.96
N PRO A 213 1.83 -11.75 -9.66
CA PRO A 213 2.18 -12.25 -10.98
C PRO A 213 3.04 -13.53 -10.96
N SER A 214 3.22 -14.18 -9.80
CA SER A 214 3.99 -15.43 -9.69
C SER A 214 3.44 -16.57 -10.57
N ALA A 215 2.13 -16.56 -10.85
CA ALA A 215 1.52 -17.53 -11.76
C ALA A 215 1.83 -17.26 -13.25
N ALA A 216 2.16 -16.02 -13.62
CA ALA A 216 2.50 -15.62 -14.98
C ALA A 216 4.00 -15.84 -15.25
N GLN A 217 4.40 -17.12 -15.35
CA GLN A 217 5.80 -17.56 -15.44
C GLN A 217 6.55 -16.99 -16.66
N GLU A 218 5.83 -16.62 -17.71
CA GLU A 218 6.36 -15.96 -18.91
C GLU A 218 7.01 -14.61 -18.60
N TYR A 219 6.60 -13.93 -17.52
CA TYR A 219 7.19 -12.69 -17.06
C TYR A 219 8.33 -12.90 -16.05
N GLY A 220 8.52 -14.11 -15.55
CA GLY A 220 9.67 -14.46 -14.70
C GLY A 220 9.73 -13.73 -13.36
N TYR A 221 8.62 -13.21 -12.85
CA TYR A 221 8.55 -12.64 -11.50
C TYR A 221 8.97 -13.68 -10.45
N GLY A 222 9.78 -13.27 -9.48
CA GLY A 222 10.38 -14.15 -8.47
C GLY A 222 11.54 -15.02 -8.98
N ARG A 223 11.70 -15.19 -10.30
CA ARG A 223 12.84 -15.89 -10.93
C ARG A 223 13.94 -14.92 -11.36
N PHE A 224 13.57 -13.80 -11.96
CA PHE A 224 14.49 -12.78 -12.46
C PHE A 224 14.54 -11.61 -11.46
N PRO A 225 15.68 -11.35 -10.80
CA PRO A 225 15.75 -10.33 -9.75
C PRO A 225 15.37 -8.93 -10.23
N ASN A 226 15.61 -8.63 -11.51
CA ASN A 226 15.33 -7.32 -12.11
C ASN A 226 13.90 -7.18 -12.67
N VAL A 227 13.03 -8.17 -12.44
CA VAL A 227 11.59 -8.08 -12.70
C VAL A 227 10.86 -7.75 -11.40
N LEU A 228 10.27 -6.57 -11.34
CA LEU A 228 9.60 -6.02 -10.18
C LEU A 228 8.10 -5.85 -10.43
N THR A 229 7.30 -5.86 -9.38
CA THR A 229 5.94 -5.29 -9.45
C THR A 229 5.99 -3.76 -9.38
N SER A 230 4.93 -3.10 -9.83
CA SER A 230 4.76 -1.64 -9.67
C SER A 230 4.89 -1.19 -8.22
N MET A 231 4.34 -1.93 -7.25
CA MET A 231 4.50 -1.57 -5.83
C MET A 231 5.96 -1.72 -5.35
N GLN A 232 6.70 -2.72 -5.80
CA GLN A 232 8.13 -2.80 -5.51
C GLN A 232 8.89 -1.61 -6.10
N TYR A 233 8.59 -1.23 -7.33
CA TYR A 233 9.16 -0.02 -7.93
C TYR A 233 8.79 1.25 -7.15
N GLU A 234 7.53 1.41 -6.73
CA GLU A 234 7.10 2.50 -5.84
C GLU A 234 7.93 2.58 -4.57
N ARG A 235 8.21 1.42 -3.96
CA ARG A 235 9.04 1.36 -2.76
C ARG A 235 10.48 1.78 -3.04
N LEU A 236 11.07 1.38 -4.17
CA LEU A 236 12.41 1.86 -4.57
C LEU A 236 12.42 3.38 -4.89
N ALA A 237 11.36 3.89 -5.51
CA ALA A 237 11.25 5.31 -5.88
C ALA A 237 10.83 6.23 -4.72
N SER A 238 10.39 5.67 -3.59
CA SER A 238 9.98 6.44 -2.41
C SER A 238 11.15 6.83 -1.51
N ARG A 239 11.11 8.03 -0.94
CA ARG A 239 12.10 8.49 0.06
C ARG A 239 12.09 7.67 1.35
N SER A 240 10.96 7.05 1.69
CA SER A 240 10.88 6.09 2.81
C SER A 240 11.22 4.66 2.40
N GLY A 241 11.65 4.47 1.15
CA GLY A 241 12.03 3.21 0.54
C GLY A 241 13.41 2.72 0.96
N PRO A 242 13.76 1.47 0.62
CA PRO A 242 15.07 0.91 0.94
C PRO A 242 16.22 1.56 0.17
N THR A 243 15.94 2.25 -0.94
CA THR A 243 16.94 2.96 -1.76
C THR A 243 16.75 4.48 -1.71
N GLU A 244 16.03 4.98 -0.71
CA GLU A 244 15.82 6.43 -0.43
C GLU A 244 15.32 7.26 -1.62
N GLY A 245 14.63 6.60 -2.55
CA GLY A 245 14.02 7.23 -3.72
C GLY A 245 14.91 7.28 -4.96
N ILE A 246 15.99 6.50 -4.99
CA ILE A 246 16.81 6.27 -6.18
C ILE A 246 16.62 4.80 -6.59
N PRO A 247 15.86 4.51 -7.66
CA PRO A 247 15.66 3.13 -8.10
C PRO A 247 16.98 2.48 -8.55
N GLN A 248 17.27 1.31 -8.00
CA GLN A 248 18.45 0.49 -8.32
C GLN A 248 18.00 -0.91 -8.73
N ARG A 249 18.80 -1.58 -9.57
CA ARG A 249 18.60 -2.97 -9.95
C ARG A 249 18.75 -3.88 -8.72
N PRO A 250 17.74 -4.70 -8.38
CA PRO A 250 17.85 -5.61 -7.24
C PRO A 250 18.98 -6.64 -7.36
N SER A 251 19.42 -6.98 -8.58
CA SER A 251 20.48 -7.97 -8.78
C SER A 251 21.86 -7.51 -8.31
N ASP A 252 22.18 -6.23 -8.48
CA ASP A 252 23.56 -5.72 -8.36
C ASP A 252 23.66 -4.29 -7.80
N GLY A 253 22.55 -3.64 -7.46
CA GLY A 253 22.52 -2.27 -6.92
C GLY A 253 22.84 -1.18 -7.94
N GLN A 254 23.05 -1.51 -9.21
CA GLN A 254 23.38 -0.50 -10.23
C GLN A 254 22.16 0.31 -10.66
N LEU A 255 22.40 1.54 -11.14
CA LEU A 255 21.34 2.36 -11.72
C LEU A 255 20.91 1.75 -13.07
N PRO A 256 19.60 1.50 -13.29
CA PRO A 256 19.11 1.07 -14.58
C PRO A 256 19.24 2.22 -15.60
N LYS A 257 19.81 1.93 -16.77
CA LYS A 257 19.87 2.86 -17.90
C LYS A 257 18.62 2.74 -18.78
N LYS A 258 17.95 1.58 -18.77
CA LYS A 258 16.72 1.35 -19.52
C LYS A 258 15.70 0.51 -18.74
N ILE A 259 14.49 1.04 -18.58
CA ILE A 259 13.39 0.41 -17.83
C ILE A 259 12.18 0.21 -18.75
N ALA A 260 11.59 -0.99 -18.71
CA ALA A 260 10.32 -1.30 -19.33
C ALA A 260 9.20 -1.42 -18.28
N TRP A 261 8.03 -0.84 -18.55
CA TRP A 261 6.81 -1.13 -17.81
C TRP A 261 5.84 -1.92 -18.67
N LEU A 262 5.32 -3.02 -18.15
CA LEU A 262 4.34 -3.86 -18.85
C LEU A 262 2.96 -3.63 -18.26
N GLN A 263 2.03 -3.11 -19.07
CA GLN A 263 0.64 -2.90 -18.66
C GLN A 263 -0.19 -4.16 -18.64
N CYS A 264 -1.30 -4.09 -17.89
CA CYS A 264 -2.35 -5.12 -17.88
C CYS A 264 -1.87 -6.49 -17.37
N ILE A 265 -0.97 -6.50 -16.38
CA ILE A 265 -0.54 -7.74 -15.72
C ILE A 265 -1.61 -8.12 -14.70
N GLY A 266 -2.25 -9.29 -14.86
CA GLY A 266 -3.41 -9.70 -14.05
C GLY A 266 -4.65 -8.85 -14.32
N SER A 267 -4.84 -8.38 -15.55
CA SER A 267 -6.00 -7.59 -15.97
C SER A 267 -6.17 -7.70 -17.47
N ARG A 268 -7.42 -7.63 -17.94
CA ARG A 268 -7.77 -7.78 -19.36
C ARG A 268 -7.16 -9.06 -19.94
N ASP A 269 -7.23 -10.13 -19.17
CA ASP A 269 -6.86 -11.49 -19.56
C ASP A 269 -8.07 -12.42 -19.44
N GLN A 270 -7.89 -13.72 -19.72
CA GLN A 270 -9.00 -14.69 -19.73
C GLN A 270 -9.60 -14.93 -18.34
N ILE A 271 -8.80 -14.80 -17.27
CA ILE A 271 -9.22 -15.03 -15.89
C ILE A 271 -9.74 -13.71 -15.28
N HIS A 272 -9.10 -12.59 -15.60
CA HIS A 272 -9.42 -11.24 -15.16
C HIS A 272 -9.85 -10.39 -16.36
N PRO A 273 -11.10 -10.52 -16.85
CA PRO A 273 -11.56 -9.83 -18.05
C PRO A 273 -11.76 -8.31 -17.85
N TYR A 274 -11.63 -7.82 -16.61
CA TYR A 274 -11.79 -6.42 -16.26
C TYR A 274 -10.48 -5.62 -16.37
N CYS A 275 -10.61 -4.30 -16.37
CA CYS A 275 -9.48 -3.38 -16.26
C CYS A 275 -9.35 -2.86 -14.84
N SER A 276 -8.14 -2.90 -14.29
CA SER A 276 -7.85 -2.36 -12.95
C SER A 276 -7.87 -0.83 -12.86
N SER A 277 -8.13 -0.11 -13.96
CA SER A 277 -8.40 1.34 -14.06
C SER A 277 -7.30 2.31 -13.62
N ILE A 278 -6.35 1.91 -12.78
CA ILE A 278 -5.31 2.78 -12.21
C ILE A 278 -3.91 2.55 -12.82
N CYS A 279 -3.68 1.41 -13.47
CA CYS A 279 -2.35 0.97 -13.89
C CYS A 279 -1.65 1.85 -14.93
N CYS A 280 -2.39 2.33 -15.94
CA CYS A 280 -1.82 3.24 -16.92
C CYS A 280 -1.29 4.53 -16.28
N MET A 281 -1.98 5.02 -15.23
CA MET A 281 -1.65 6.29 -14.59
C MET A 281 -0.55 6.17 -13.55
N TYR A 282 -0.57 5.16 -12.68
CA TYR A 282 0.55 4.95 -11.76
C TYR A 282 1.83 4.62 -12.54
N THR A 283 1.75 3.91 -13.67
CA THR A 283 2.94 3.63 -14.48
C THR A 283 3.50 4.88 -15.11
N THR A 284 2.63 5.75 -15.63
CA THR A 284 3.06 7.05 -16.17
C THR A 284 3.76 7.85 -15.07
N LYS A 285 3.24 7.83 -13.83
CA LYS A 285 3.91 8.40 -12.66
C LYS A 285 5.26 7.77 -12.35
N GLU A 286 5.34 6.45 -12.28
CA GLU A 286 6.60 5.74 -12.04
C GLU A 286 7.64 6.08 -13.11
N ALA A 287 7.26 6.12 -14.39
CA ALA A 287 8.16 6.48 -15.48
C ALA A 287 8.64 7.94 -15.40
N VAL A 288 7.77 8.89 -15.02
CA VAL A 288 8.16 10.28 -14.78
C VAL A 288 9.11 10.39 -13.58
N LEU A 289 8.82 9.67 -12.48
CA LEU A 289 9.69 9.60 -11.32
C LEU A 289 11.06 9.01 -11.68
N ALA A 290 11.11 7.99 -12.54
CA ALA A 290 12.36 7.43 -13.06
C ALA A 290 13.21 8.52 -13.73
N LYS A 291 12.62 9.31 -14.63
CA LYS A 291 13.28 10.41 -15.34
C LYS A 291 13.73 11.53 -14.41
N GLN A 292 12.96 11.84 -13.38
CA GLN A 292 13.33 12.85 -12.37
C GLN A 292 14.52 12.41 -11.51
N ARG A 293 14.62 11.12 -11.20
CA ARG A 293 15.65 10.56 -10.31
C ARG A 293 16.90 10.10 -11.04
N ILE A 294 16.74 9.70 -12.30
CA ILE A 294 17.79 9.16 -13.16
C ILE A 294 17.68 9.88 -14.52
N PRO A 295 18.32 11.06 -14.69
CA PRO A 295 18.09 11.93 -15.84
C PRO A 295 18.27 11.28 -17.23
N GLU A 296 19.17 10.31 -17.35
CA GLU A 296 19.48 9.63 -18.62
C GLU A 296 18.73 8.30 -18.84
N VAL A 297 17.84 7.90 -17.92
CA VAL A 297 17.15 6.60 -18.06
C VAL A 297 16.22 6.61 -19.28
N GLU A 298 16.29 5.58 -20.11
CA GLU A 298 15.30 5.30 -21.14
C GLU A 298 14.08 4.63 -20.49
N ALA A 299 12.89 5.22 -20.64
CA ALA A 299 11.64 4.72 -20.07
C ALA A 299 10.67 4.33 -21.18
N LYS A 300 10.29 3.04 -21.23
CA LYS A 300 9.33 2.51 -22.20
C LYS A 300 8.16 1.84 -21.51
N VAL A 301 6.94 2.20 -21.91
CA VAL A 301 5.70 1.64 -21.39
C VAL A 301 5.01 0.85 -22.50
N PHE A 302 4.85 -0.46 -22.30
CA PHE A 302 4.19 -1.37 -23.21
C PHE A 302 2.72 -1.51 -22.81
N MET A 303 1.80 -1.12 -23.70
CA MET A 303 0.37 -1.09 -23.42
C MET A 303 -0.49 -1.50 -24.61
N MET A 304 -1.71 -1.96 -24.35
CA MET A 304 -2.70 -2.22 -25.40
C MET A 304 -3.44 -0.95 -25.80
N ASP A 305 -3.93 -0.23 -24.79
CA ASP A 305 -4.68 1.01 -24.92
C ASP A 305 -4.29 1.94 -23.78
N GLU A 306 -4.30 3.23 -24.08
CA GLU A 306 -4.19 4.29 -23.09
C GLU A 306 -5.54 4.46 -22.36
N ARG A 307 -5.52 4.53 -21.03
CA ARG A 307 -6.71 4.79 -20.20
C ARG A 307 -6.50 5.98 -19.26
N ALA A 308 -6.24 7.14 -19.85
CA ALA A 308 -6.09 8.42 -19.15
C ALA A 308 -7.42 9.18 -19.07
N PHE A 309 -8.43 8.58 -18.43
CA PHE A 309 -9.84 8.98 -18.60
C PHE A 309 -10.38 10.05 -17.62
N SER A 310 -9.68 10.35 -16.52
CA SER A 310 -10.16 11.32 -15.52
C SER A 310 -9.69 12.74 -15.83
N LYS A 311 -10.17 13.72 -15.05
CA LYS A 311 -9.73 15.11 -15.14
C LYS A 311 -8.20 15.18 -15.06
N GLU A 312 -7.60 15.92 -15.99
CA GLU A 312 -6.16 16.13 -16.12
C GLU A 312 -5.31 14.89 -16.47
N TYR A 313 -5.89 13.69 -16.57
CA TYR A 313 -5.10 12.48 -16.83
C TYR A 313 -4.51 12.48 -18.24
N ASN A 314 -5.30 12.85 -19.25
CA ASN A 314 -4.81 12.97 -20.63
C ASN A 314 -3.69 14.02 -20.74
N ALA A 315 -3.87 15.20 -20.11
CA ALA A 315 -2.83 16.24 -20.09
C ALA A 315 -1.54 15.74 -19.42
N TYR A 316 -1.66 15.02 -18.31
CA TYR A 316 -0.53 14.42 -17.60
C TYR A 316 0.20 13.35 -18.44
N TYR A 317 -0.54 12.51 -19.16
CA TYR A 317 0.02 11.51 -20.07
C TYR A 317 0.74 12.16 -21.26
N GLU A 318 0.14 13.18 -21.89
CA GLU A 318 0.81 13.94 -22.95
C GLU A 318 2.05 14.68 -22.44
N GLN A 319 2.02 15.20 -21.21
CA GLN A 319 3.19 15.81 -20.58
C GLN A 319 4.31 14.78 -20.35
N ALA A 320 3.96 13.58 -19.90
CA ALA A 320 4.89 12.47 -19.73
C ALA A 320 5.56 12.07 -21.06
N ARG A 321 4.80 12.03 -22.16
CA ARG A 321 5.34 11.77 -23.50
C ARG A 321 6.24 12.91 -23.99
N ASN A 322 5.73 14.15 -23.97
CA ASN A 322 6.33 15.27 -24.69
C ASN A 322 7.46 15.95 -23.91
N LEU A 323 7.35 16.08 -22.59
CA LEU A 323 8.39 16.73 -21.76
C LEU A 323 9.42 15.74 -21.21
N TRP A 324 8.96 14.56 -20.77
CA TRP A 324 9.83 13.56 -20.15
C TRP A 324 10.36 12.51 -21.14
N GLY A 325 9.89 12.53 -22.39
CA GLY A 325 10.35 11.62 -23.44
C GLY A 325 10.03 10.15 -23.12
N ILE A 326 8.94 9.88 -22.41
CA ILE A 326 8.49 8.52 -22.12
C ILE A 326 7.92 7.91 -23.40
N GLN A 327 8.44 6.74 -23.78
CA GLN A 327 8.00 6.04 -24.99
C GLN A 327 6.83 5.11 -24.66
N TYR A 328 5.71 5.32 -25.33
CA TYR A 328 4.53 4.48 -25.21
C TYR A 328 4.42 3.58 -26.42
N ILE A 329 4.57 2.27 -26.22
CA ILE A 329 4.58 1.27 -27.29
C ILE A 329 3.29 0.47 -27.23
N ARG A 330 2.56 0.44 -28.34
CA ARG A 330 1.31 -0.31 -28.43
C ARG A 330 1.58 -1.80 -28.65
N CYS A 331 1.89 -2.51 -27.57
CA CYS A 331 2.15 -3.95 -27.60
C CYS A 331 1.85 -4.58 -26.23
N ARG A 332 1.27 -5.79 -26.24
CA ARG A 332 1.26 -6.69 -25.07
C ARG A 332 2.42 -7.66 -25.21
N VAL A 333 3.41 -7.52 -24.34
CA VAL A 333 4.62 -8.37 -24.34
C VAL A 333 4.24 -9.81 -23.97
N SER A 334 4.78 -10.77 -24.73
CA SER A 334 4.48 -12.20 -24.59
C SER A 334 5.33 -12.89 -23.53
N GLU A 335 6.61 -12.56 -23.42
CA GLU A 335 7.54 -13.18 -22.49
C GLU A 335 8.74 -12.26 -22.19
N ILE A 336 9.43 -12.55 -21.10
CA ILE A 336 10.71 -11.94 -20.72
C ILE A 336 11.77 -13.04 -20.66
N LYS A 337 12.95 -12.78 -21.24
CA LYS A 337 14.13 -13.65 -21.11
C LYS A 337 15.24 -12.93 -20.35
N GLU A 338 15.97 -13.64 -19.49
CA GLU A 338 17.12 -13.08 -18.76
C GLU A 338 18.43 -13.68 -19.29
N ASP A 339 19.45 -12.84 -19.46
CA ASP A 339 20.83 -13.32 -19.60
C ASP A 339 21.40 -13.67 -18.20
N PRO A 340 21.74 -14.95 -17.94
CA PRO A 340 22.18 -15.38 -16.62
C PRO A 340 23.52 -14.77 -16.17
N ARG A 341 24.32 -14.21 -17.09
CA ARG A 341 25.61 -13.58 -16.77
C ARG A 341 25.46 -12.13 -16.34
N THR A 342 24.65 -11.38 -17.08
CA THR A 342 24.49 -9.91 -16.89
C THR A 342 23.26 -9.55 -16.08
N ARG A 343 22.30 -10.48 -15.95
CA ARG A 343 20.95 -10.25 -15.40
C ARG A 343 20.15 -9.20 -16.17
N ASP A 344 20.51 -8.98 -17.43
CA ASP A 344 19.78 -8.13 -18.35
C ASP A 344 18.56 -8.87 -18.91
N LEU A 345 17.48 -8.12 -19.14
CA LEU A 345 16.18 -8.64 -19.55
C LEU A 345 15.93 -8.32 -21.03
N TYR A 346 15.44 -9.29 -21.79
CA TYR A 346 15.18 -9.16 -23.23
C TYR A 346 13.70 -9.34 -23.50
N LEU A 347 13.12 -8.37 -24.21
CA LEU A 347 11.71 -8.35 -24.59
C LEU A 347 11.60 -8.41 -26.11
N GLY A 348 10.76 -9.32 -26.61
CA GLY A 348 10.31 -9.35 -28.00
C GLY A 348 9.00 -8.58 -28.16
N TYR A 349 8.93 -7.61 -29.07
CA TYR A 349 7.71 -6.85 -29.33
C TYR A 349 7.64 -6.32 -30.77
N HIS A 350 6.45 -5.99 -31.24
CA HIS A 350 6.27 -5.32 -32.54
C HIS A 350 6.31 -3.81 -32.35
N ASP A 351 7.12 -3.11 -33.14
CA ASP A 351 7.11 -1.65 -33.20
C ASP A 351 5.85 -1.11 -33.92
N ASP A 352 5.66 0.20 -33.94
CA ASP A 352 4.50 0.83 -34.60
C ASP A 352 4.45 0.58 -36.12
N GLN A 353 5.55 0.11 -36.72
CA GLN A 353 5.64 -0.31 -38.12
C GLN A 353 5.40 -1.81 -38.31
N GLY A 354 5.03 -2.53 -37.24
CA GLY A 354 4.78 -3.97 -37.23
C GLY A 354 6.04 -4.83 -37.26
N ARG A 355 7.24 -4.26 -37.15
CA ARG A 355 8.49 -5.03 -37.20
C ARG A 355 8.78 -5.63 -35.84
N LEU A 356 9.14 -6.91 -35.82
CA LEU A 356 9.58 -7.59 -34.61
C LEU A 356 10.93 -7.02 -34.16
N ARG A 357 10.99 -6.57 -32.91
CA ARG A 357 12.17 -6.06 -32.23
C ARG A 357 12.48 -6.95 -31.04
N TYR A 358 13.77 -7.16 -30.81
CA TYR A 358 14.30 -7.71 -29.58
C TYR A 358 15.14 -6.63 -28.92
N GLU A 359 14.75 -6.23 -27.72
CA GLU A 359 15.43 -5.13 -27.03
C GLU A 359 15.80 -5.54 -25.60
N LYS A 360 16.98 -5.10 -25.19
CA LYS A 360 17.58 -5.28 -23.87
C LYS A 360 17.08 -4.20 -22.91
N PHE A 361 16.74 -4.58 -21.69
CA PHE A 361 16.32 -3.73 -20.58
C PHE A 361 17.10 -4.12 -19.33
N ASP A 362 17.41 -3.14 -18.48
CA ASP A 362 18.16 -3.39 -17.24
C ASP A 362 17.21 -3.73 -16.08
N MET A 363 15.95 -3.31 -16.20
CA MET A 363 14.85 -3.53 -15.24
C MET A 363 13.51 -3.60 -15.98
N VAL A 364 12.61 -4.48 -15.53
CA VAL A 364 11.23 -4.56 -16.01
C VAL A 364 10.28 -4.43 -14.82
N VAL A 365 9.26 -3.59 -14.97
CA VAL A 365 8.22 -3.36 -13.96
C VAL A 365 6.89 -3.88 -14.49
N LEU A 366 6.30 -4.81 -13.77
CA LEU A 366 4.99 -5.37 -14.03
C LEU A 366 3.93 -4.46 -13.40
N ALA A 367 3.15 -3.77 -14.23
CA ALA A 367 2.02 -2.97 -13.78
C ALA A 367 0.86 -3.91 -13.43
N VAL A 368 0.91 -4.44 -12.21
CA VAL A 368 -0.05 -5.42 -11.67
C VAL A 368 -1.42 -4.80 -11.42
N GLY A 369 -2.46 -5.58 -11.70
CA GLY A 369 -3.84 -5.23 -11.46
C GLY A 369 -4.22 -5.23 -9.97
N SER A 370 -5.49 -4.93 -9.73
CA SER A 370 -6.15 -4.96 -8.42
C SER A 370 -7.16 -6.10 -8.38
N GLU A 371 -7.21 -6.81 -7.26
CA GLU A 371 -8.15 -7.88 -6.99
C GLU A 371 -8.88 -7.66 -5.65
N PRO A 372 -10.06 -8.27 -5.45
CA PRO A 372 -10.67 -8.33 -4.13
C PRO A 372 -9.70 -8.97 -3.11
N PRO A 373 -9.58 -8.41 -1.89
CA PRO A 373 -8.78 -9.04 -0.85
C PRO A 373 -9.53 -10.28 -0.31
N PRO A 374 -8.84 -11.36 0.10
CA PRO A 374 -9.48 -12.57 0.63
C PRO A 374 -10.47 -12.29 1.78
N ALA A 375 -10.13 -11.31 2.64
CA ALA A 375 -10.98 -10.89 3.74
C ALA A 375 -12.33 -10.30 3.27
N ALA A 376 -12.38 -9.66 2.09
CA ALA A 376 -13.64 -9.16 1.55
C ALA A 376 -14.55 -10.30 1.09
N VAL A 377 -13.99 -11.39 0.55
CA VAL A 377 -14.75 -12.58 0.15
C VAL A 377 -15.33 -13.24 1.39
N ALA A 378 -14.50 -13.47 2.42
CA ALA A 378 -14.95 -14.03 3.69
C ALA A 378 -16.02 -13.16 4.37
N LEU A 379 -15.88 -11.83 4.31
CA LEU A 379 -16.87 -10.90 4.86
C LEU A 379 -18.18 -10.91 4.08
N ALA A 380 -18.13 -11.05 2.75
CA ALA A 380 -19.32 -11.15 1.91
C ALA A 380 -20.13 -12.42 2.17
N ASP A 381 -19.50 -13.50 2.63
CA ASP A 381 -20.19 -14.73 3.02
C ASP A 381 -20.80 -14.64 4.44
N GLN A 382 -20.37 -13.67 5.26
CA GLN A 382 -20.76 -13.50 6.67
C GLN A 382 -21.85 -12.44 6.90
N LEU A 383 -22.00 -11.48 5.97
CA LEU A 383 -22.99 -10.39 6.00
C LEU A 383 -24.14 -10.69 5.04
#